data_AF-A0A6G9VQY8-F1
#
_entry.id   AF-A0A6G9VQY8-F1
#
_cell.length_a   1.000
_cell.length_b   1.000
_cell.length_c   1.000
_cell.angle_alpha   90.00
_cell.angle_beta   90.00
_cell.angle_gamma   90.00
#
_symmetry.space_group_name_H-M   'P 1'
#
loop_
_entity.id
_entity.type
_entity.pdbx_description
1 polymer ?
#
loop_
_entity_poly.entity_id
_entity_poly.type
_entity_poly.pdbx_seq_one_letter_code
_entity_poly.pdbx_strand_id
1 'polypeptide(L)'
;MKFNPIRGRESWLKNDASLLKWLLARQYEPGDPMGNMAASHIRSIIECYLYGLSKEIQPVIARSLEWLNIAIEQDEWSDHPDPDYHRATLHEAKALALWLQNSDPAIEIWDKARHFLLSVMEPAYGKKIKTDGLDAYLSYCIHAEQYEAGVMEYEKYYGVSKVSFGGSMAPRKWAYAFCLNHIKPQFDPEKLFQAGRKMLQTHLDNNWLGVGQNIRAAMWLKNVYWHDNRTLAPLETILKAYENMPDIPKPDFIEN
;
A
#
# COMPACT_ATOMS: atom_id res chain seq x y z
N MET A 1 1.56 13.10 -14.12
CA MET A 1 2.44 14.14 -13.53
C MET A 1 3.59 13.39 -12.90
N LYS A 2 4.84 13.84 -13.03
CA LYS A 2 5.97 13.17 -12.38
C LYS A 2 5.94 13.43 -10.88
N PHE A 3 6.38 12.47 -10.09
CA PHE A 3 6.58 12.65 -8.66
C PHE A 3 7.66 13.72 -8.40
N ASN A 4 7.43 14.61 -7.43
CA ASN A 4 8.38 15.68 -7.09
C ASN A 4 8.45 15.85 -5.57
N PRO A 5 9.47 15.28 -4.91
CA PRO A 5 9.57 15.30 -3.46
C PRO A 5 9.92 16.68 -2.88
N ILE A 6 10.58 17.54 -3.64
CA ILE A 6 10.90 18.91 -3.21
C ILE A 6 9.61 19.72 -3.13
N ARG A 7 8.83 19.73 -4.22
CA ARG A 7 7.53 20.43 -4.26
C ARG A 7 6.54 19.82 -3.27
N GLY A 8 6.56 18.51 -3.10
CA GLY A 8 5.79 17.81 -2.08
C GLY A 8 6.10 18.34 -0.69
N ARG A 9 7.38 18.33 -0.29
CA ARG A 9 7.84 18.89 0.99
C ARG A 9 7.46 20.36 1.16
N GLU A 10 7.69 21.19 0.14
CA GLU A 10 7.32 22.62 0.17
C GLU A 10 5.82 22.82 0.42
N SER A 11 4.98 21.98 -0.17
CA SER A 11 3.52 22.05 0.01
C SER A 11 3.11 21.74 1.46
N TRP A 12 3.78 20.79 2.09
CA TRP A 12 3.58 20.42 3.49
C TRP A 12 4.07 21.48 4.49
N LEU A 13 5.14 22.20 4.14
CA LEU A 13 5.74 23.25 4.98
C LEU A 13 5.19 24.66 4.69
N LYS A 14 4.37 24.81 3.64
CA LYS A 14 3.73 26.09 3.29
C LYS A 14 2.86 26.62 4.43
N ASN A 15 2.72 27.94 4.50
CA ASN A 15 1.88 28.64 5.49
C ASN A 15 2.21 28.22 6.93
N ASP A 16 3.50 28.21 7.27
CA ASP A 16 3.97 27.79 8.60
C ASP A 16 3.49 26.37 8.97
N ALA A 17 3.66 25.45 8.01
CA ALA A 17 3.30 24.04 8.08
C ALA A 17 1.83 23.79 8.51
N SER A 18 0.89 24.60 8.03
CA SER A 18 -0.51 24.57 8.48
C SER A 18 -1.17 23.19 8.33
N LEU A 19 -0.86 22.44 7.27
CA LEU A 19 -1.40 21.10 7.03
C LEU A 19 -0.89 20.09 8.06
N LEU A 20 0.41 20.10 8.32
CA LEU A 20 1.05 19.25 9.33
C LEU A 20 0.52 19.59 10.73
N LYS A 21 0.43 20.88 11.07
CA LYS A 21 -0.15 21.34 12.35
C LYS A 21 -1.60 20.91 12.50
N TRP A 22 -2.42 21.02 11.44
CA TRP A 22 -3.81 20.57 11.46
C TRP A 22 -3.91 19.07 11.73
N LEU A 23 -3.11 18.25 11.04
CA LEU A 23 -3.06 16.81 11.29
C LEU A 23 -2.61 16.49 12.71
N LEU A 24 -1.57 17.14 13.22
CA LEU A 24 -1.07 16.92 14.57
C LEU A 24 -2.11 17.32 15.63
N ALA A 25 -2.82 18.42 15.44
CA ALA A 25 -3.82 18.93 16.38
C ALA A 25 -5.16 18.18 16.35
N ARG A 26 -5.44 17.38 15.32
CA ARG A 26 -6.75 16.70 15.19
C ARG A 26 -7.02 15.77 16.37
N GLN A 27 -8.20 15.91 16.96
CA GLN A 27 -8.68 15.08 18.06
C GLN A 27 -9.81 14.16 17.59
N TYR A 28 -10.14 13.16 18.42
CA TYR A 28 -11.28 12.30 18.17
C TYR A 28 -12.56 13.12 18.37
N GLU A 29 -13.44 13.11 17.37
CA GLU A 29 -14.73 13.82 17.40
C GLU A 29 -15.86 12.79 17.24
N PRO A 30 -16.63 12.50 18.31
CA PRO A 30 -17.75 11.56 18.22
C PRO A 30 -18.78 12.01 17.18
N GLY A 31 -19.16 11.12 16.26
CA GLY A 31 -20.12 11.41 15.18
C GLY A 31 -19.46 11.73 13.84
N ASP A 32 -18.17 12.05 13.83
CA ASP A 32 -17.38 12.12 12.59
C ASP A 32 -16.93 10.72 12.13
N PRO A 33 -16.65 10.52 10.82
CA PRO A 33 -16.15 9.26 10.28
C PRO A 33 -14.65 9.09 10.57
N MET A 34 -14.34 8.89 11.85
CA MET A 34 -12.97 8.89 12.37
C MET A 34 -12.10 7.78 11.75
N GLY A 35 -12.69 6.64 11.36
CA GLY A 35 -12.01 5.57 10.62
C GLY A 35 -11.57 6.02 9.23
N ASN A 36 -12.47 6.61 8.45
CA ASN A 36 -12.15 7.20 7.15
C ASN A 36 -11.06 8.29 7.26
N MET A 37 -11.15 9.15 8.29
CA MET A 37 -10.12 10.15 8.55
C MET A 37 -8.76 9.51 8.84
N ALA A 38 -8.74 8.50 9.70
CA ALA A 38 -7.53 7.76 10.04
C ALA A 38 -6.93 7.05 8.80
N ALA A 39 -7.73 6.48 7.91
CA ALA A 39 -7.26 5.93 6.64
C ALA A 39 -6.57 7.00 5.76
N SER A 40 -7.14 8.21 5.70
CA SER A 40 -6.52 9.36 5.03
C SER A 40 -5.21 9.81 5.71
N HIS A 41 -5.12 9.68 7.04
CA HIS A 41 -3.86 9.94 7.77
C HIS A 41 -2.76 8.96 7.38
N ILE A 42 -3.06 7.66 7.22
CA ILE A 42 -2.06 6.67 6.80
C ILE A 42 -1.48 7.02 5.42
N ARG A 43 -2.33 7.45 4.47
CA ARG A 43 -1.86 7.98 3.17
C ARG A 43 -0.90 9.17 3.36
N SER A 44 -1.22 10.06 4.28
CA SER A 44 -0.45 11.27 4.58
C SER A 44 0.88 10.98 5.28
N ILE A 45 0.92 9.95 6.13
CA ILE A 45 2.15 9.47 6.78
C ILE A 45 3.12 8.93 5.74
N ILE A 46 2.66 8.07 4.83
CA ILE A 46 3.48 7.53 3.73
C ILE A 46 4.01 8.67 2.85
N GLU A 47 3.17 9.66 2.56
CA GLU A 47 3.57 10.84 1.82
C GLU A 47 4.68 11.64 2.54
N CYS A 48 4.49 11.91 3.83
CA CYS A 48 5.50 12.58 4.67
C CYS A 48 6.82 11.82 4.70
N TYR A 49 6.80 10.48 4.73
CA TYR A 49 8.01 9.66 4.68
C TYR A 49 8.77 9.90 3.37
N LEU A 50 8.06 9.90 2.24
CA LEU A 50 8.64 10.21 0.93
C LEU A 50 9.19 11.64 0.83
N TYR A 51 8.73 12.58 1.66
CA TYR A 51 9.17 13.98 1.66
C TYR A 51 10.16 14.33 2.79
N GLY A 52 10.65 13.35 3.53
CA GLY A 52 11.59 13.55 4.64
C GLY A 52 10.97 14.25 5.86
N LEU A 53 9.68 14.04 6.10
CA LEU A 53 8.92 14.56 7.25
C LEU A 53 8.49 13.42 8.21
N SER A 54 9.26 12.33 8.23
CA SER A 54 8.92 11.12 8.99
C SER A 54 8.91 11.36 10.50
N LYS A 55 9.84 12.18 11.02
CA LYS A 55 9.94 12.49 12.46
C LYS A 55 8.75 13.33 12.92
N GLU A 56 8.34 14.29 12.10
CA GLU A 56 7.26 15.22 12.43
C GLU A 56 5.88 14.54 12.41
N ILE A 57 5.65 13.60 11.49
CA ILE A 57 4.35 12.93 11.34
C ILE A 57 4.19 11.72 12.27
N GLN A 58 5.27 11.20 12.86
CA GLN A 58 5.28 9.97 13.65
C GLN A 58 4.18 9.88 14.74
N PRO A 59 3.85 10.96 15.48
CA PRO A 59 2.79 10.91 16.50
C PRO A 59 1.39 10.57 15.95
N VAL A 60 1.16 10.80 14.65
CA VAL A 60 -0.15 10.57 14.01
C VAL A 60 -0.47 9.08 13.87
N ILE A 61 0.54 8.20 13.82
CA ILE A 61 0.36 6.77 13.57
C ILE A 61 -0.44 6.11 14.70
N ALA A 62 0.00 6.26 15.95
CA ALA A 62 -0.61 5.61 17.11
C ALA A 62 -2.07 6.02 17.29
N ARG A 63 -2.37 7.32 17.15
CA ARG A 63 -3.73 7.86 17.22
C ARG A 63 -4.60 7.35 16.08
N SER A 64 -4.06 7.28 14.86
CA SER A 64 -4.83 6.76 13.72
C SER A 64 -5.16 5.28 13.90
N LEU A 65 -4.25 4.49 14.50
CA LEU A 65 -4.52 3.09 14.84
C LEU A 65 -5.66 2.95 15.86
N GLU A 66 -5.70 3.79 16.88
CA GLU A 66 -6.80 3.82 17.86
C GLU A 66 -8.14 4.10 17.18
N TRP A 67 -8.20 5.11 16.30
CA TRP A 67 -9.44 5.47 15.60
C TRP A 67 -9.89 4.38 14.63
N LEU A 68 -8.95 3.72 13.95
CA LEU A 68 -9.26 2.57 13.09
C LEU A 68 -9.82 1.40 13.89
N ASN A 69 -9.31 1.14 15.11
CA ASN A 69 -9.86 0.10 15.97
C ASN A 69 -11.32 0.41 16.34
N ILE A 70 -11.59 1.64 16.81
CA ILE A 70 -12.93 2.07 17.18
C ILE A 70 -13.90 1.97 15.99
N ALA A 71 -13.49 2.48 14.82
CA ALA A 71 -14.33 2.47 13.62
C ALA A 71 -14.63 1.05 13.12
N ILE A 72 -13.64 0.14 13.18
CA ILE A 72 -13.85 -1.27 12.82
C ILE A 72 -14.77 -1.97 13.84
N GLU A 73 -14.62 -1.70 15.14
CA GLU A 73 -15.49 -2.26 16.18
C GLU A 73 -16.93 -1.77 16.08
N GLN A 74 -17.13 -0.52 15.67
CA GLN A 74 -18.45 0.10 15.50
C GLN A 74 -19.07 -0.18 14.12
N ASP A 75 -18.34 -0.83 13.22
CA ASP A 75 -18.74 -1.04 11.84
C ASP A 75 -19.15 0.27 11.15
N GLU A 76 -18.25 1.27 11.25
CA GLU A 76 -18.43 2.62 10.70
C GLU A 76 -18.95 2.54 9.26
N TRP A 77 -20.01 3.31 8.95
CA TRP A 77 -20.64 3.37 7.63
C TRP A 77 -21.17 2.03 7.10
N SER A 78 -21.64 1.15 7.99
CA SER A 78 -22.35 -0.08 7.62
C SER A 78 -23.61 0.14 6.76
N ASP A 79 -24.16 1.36 6.74
CA ASP A 79 -25.30 1.80 5.94
C ASP A 79 -24.91 2.42 4.57
N HIS A 80 -23.61 2.53 4.26
CA HIS A 80 -23.13 3.01 2.97
C HIS A 80 -23.54 2.06 1.83
N PRO A 81 -23.73 2.55 0.58
CA PRO A 81 -24.09 1.68 -0.57
C PRO A 81 -23.11 0.53 -0.82
N ASP A 82 -21.83 0.73 -0.49
CA ASP A 82 -20.76 -0.26 -0.62
C ASP A 82 -20.01 -0.42 0.72
N PRO A 83 -20.61 -1.05 1.74
CA PRO A 83 -20.04 -1.07 3.09
C PRO A 83 -18.76 -1.91 3.15
N ASP A 84 -18.69 -2.98 2.38
CA ASP A 84 -17.50 -3.84 2.30
C ASP A 84 -16.30 -3.12 1.66
N TYR A 85 -16.52 -2.19 0.71
CA TYR A 85 -15.40 -1.39 0.19
C TYR A 85 -14.79 -0.51 1.28
N HIS A 86 -15.63 0.09 2.13
CA HIS A 86 -15.17 0.87 3.27
C HIS A 86 -14.48 -0.01 4.31
N ARG A 87 -15.05 -1.16 4.66
CA ARG A 87 -14.43 -2.14 5.57
C ARG A 87 -13.06 -2.60 5.07
N ALA A 88 -12.92 -2.88 3.77
CA ALA A 88 -11.63 -3.21 3.15
C ALA A 88 -10.62 -2.07 3.34
N THR A 89 -11.04 -0.82 3.12
CA THR A 89 -10.21 0.38 3.29
C THR A 89 -9.76 0.57 4.75
N LEU A 90 -10.66 0.38 5.72
CA LEU A 90 -10.32 0.49 7.14
C LEU A 90 -9.33 -0.60 7.57
N HIS A 91 -9.51 -1.84 7.11
CA HIS A 91 -8.60 -2.93 7.43
C HIS A 91 -7.23 -2.77 6.74
N GLU A 92 -7.20 -2.31 5.47
CA GLU A 92 -5.95 -1.92 4.77
C GLU A 92 -5.20 -0.86 5.57
N ALA A 93 -5.88 0.22 5.95
CA ALA A 93 -5.29 1.29 6.73
C ALA A 93 -4.76 0.80 8.09
N LYS A 94 -5.51 -0.04 8.80
CA LYS A 94 -5.08 -0.61 10.08
C LYS A 94 -3.84 -1.49 9.92
N ALA A 95 -3.82 -2.34 8.91
CA ALA A 95 -2.69 -3.23 8.65
C ALA A 95 -1.42 -2.45 8.27
N LEU A 96 -1.56 -1.37 7.50
CA LEU A 96 -0.46 -0.45 7.20
C LEU A 96 -0.03 0.35 8.43
N ALA A 97 -0.96 0.80 9.28
CA ALA A 97 -0.65 1.53 10.51
C ALA A 97 0.17 0.67 11.48
N LEU A 98 -0.22 -0.60 11.66
CA LEU A 98 0.55 -1.59 12.42
C LEU A 98 1.96 -1.74 11.84
N TRP A 99 2.06 -2.02 10.54
CA TRP A 99 3.35 -2.14 9.87
C TRP A 99 4.22 -0.89 10.06
N LEU A 100 3.68 0.31 9.85
CA LEU A 100 4.40 1.58 10.02
C LEU A 100 4.87 1.83 11.47
N GLN A 101 4.12 1.34 12.47
CA GLN A 101 4.42 1.57 13.88
C GLN A 101 5.51 0.62 14.42
N ASN A 102 5.43 -0.66 14.08
CA ASN A 102 6.23 -1.69 14.75
C ASN A 102 6.70 -2.81 13.80
N SER A 103 6.59 -2.62 12.48
CA SER A 103 6.90 -3.62 11.45
C SER A 103 6.05 -4.90 11.55
N ASP A 104 4.87 -4.84 12.17
CA ASP A 104 3.95 -5.98 12.20
C ASP A 104 3.44 -6.30 10.78
N PRO A 105 3.54 -7.55 10.31
CA PRO A 105 3.00 -7.95 9.01
C PRO A 105 1.47 -7.80 8.93
N ALA A 106 0.76 -7.89 10.06
CA ALA A 106 -0.69 -7.77 10.21
C ALA A 106 -1.50 -8.73 9.31
N ILE A 107 -1.02 -9.98 9.19
CA ILE A 107 -1.51 -11.01 8.26
C ILE A 107 -3.03 -11.18 8.36
N GLU A 108 -3.57 -11.34 9.57
CA GLU A 108 -5.01 -11.56 9.79
C GLU A 108 -5.86 -10.33 9.43
N ILE A 109 -5.33 -9.11 9.62
CA ILE A 109 -6.03 -7.88 9.25
C ILE A 109 -6.05 -7.73 7.73
N TRP A 110 -4.96 -8.08 7.06
CA TRP A 110 -4.94 -8.16 5.59
C TRP A 110 -5.90 -9.21 5.05
N ASP A 111 -6.03 -10.36 5.71
CA ASP A 111 -6.98 -11.38 5.28
C ASP A 111 -8.44 -10.91 5.39
N LYS A 112 -8.77 -10.16 6.43
CA LYS A 112 -10.08 -9.48 6.52
C LYS A 112 -10.27 -8.47 5.39
N ALA A 113 -9.27 -7.61 5.14
CA ALA A 113 -9.32 -6.65 4.03
C ALA A 113 -9.52 -7.36 2.68
N ARG A 114 -8.87 -8.50 2.47
CA ARG A 114 -8.96 -9.34 1.27
C ARG A 114 -10.36 -9.88 1.05
N HIS A 115 -11.01 -10.39 2.09
CA HIS A 115 -12.38 -10.89 2.01
C HIS A 115 -13.38 -9.79 1.62
N PHE A 116 -13.28 -8.62 2.26
CA PHE A 116 -14.12 -7.48 1.93
C PHE A 116 -13.87 -6.95 0.52
N LEU A 117 -12.60 -6.85 0.09
CA LEU A 117 -12.29 -6.41 -1.26
C LEU A 117 -12.85 -7.38 -2.31
N LEU A 118 -12.76 -8.69 -2.06
CA LEU A 118 -13.26 -9.71 -2.98
C LEU A 118 -14.77 -9.60 -3.20
N SER A 119 -15.56 -9.34 -2.14
CA SER A 119 -17.01 -9.24 -2.24
C SER A 119 -17.48 -8.05 -3.07
N VAL A 120 -16.67 -6.98 -3.16
CA VAL A 120 -16.99 -5.76 -3.92
C VAL A 120 -16.12 -5.56 -5.15
N MET A 121 -15.25 -6.51 -5.50
CA MET A 121 -14.26 -6.30 -6.57
C MET A 121 -14.94 -6.02 -7.91
N GLU A 122 -16.05 -6.72 -8.21
CA GLU A 122 -16.82 -6.50 -9.43
C GLU A 122 -17.49 -5.11 -9.49
N PRO A 123 -18.32 -4.70 -8.51
CA PRO A 123 -18.89 -3.36 -8.52
C PRO A 123 -17.84 -2.24 -8.42
N ALA A 124 -16.77 -2.42 -7.63
CA ALA A 124 -15.76 -1.38 -7.42
C ALA A 124 -14.86 -1.14 -8.64
N TYR A 125 -14.49 -2.20 -9.38
CA TYR A 125 -13.55 -2.06 -10.51
C TYR A 125 -14.23 -2.18 -11.88
N GLY A 126 -15.40 -2.81 -11.98
CA GLY A 126 -16.14 -3.01 -13.22
C GLY A 126 -15.25 -3.53 -14.34
N LYS A 127 -15.10 -2.75 -15.42
CA LYS A 127 -14.26 -3.10 -16.58
C LYS A 127 -12.76 -3.27 -16.25
N LYS A 128 -12.28 -2.71 -15.13
CA LYS A 128 -10.90 -2.80 -14.67
C LYS A 128 -10.64 -3.93 -13.69
N ILE A 129 -11.62 -4.81 -13.47
CA ILE A 129 -11.47 -5.96 -12.54
C ILE A 129 -10.24 -6.82 -12.89
N LYS A 130 -9.99 -7.06 -14.18
CA LYS A 130 -8.86 -7.87 -14.66
C LYS A 130 -7.51 -7.13 -14.58
N THR A 131 -7.50 -5.83 -14.30
CA THR A 131 -6.27 -5.03 -14.18
C THR A 131 -6.13 -4.49 -12.77
N ASP A 132 -6.71 -3.32 -12.48
CA ASP A 132 -6.52 -2.58 -11.24
C ASP A 132 -7.12 -3.35 -10.06
N GLY A 133 -8.22 -4.10 -10.30
CA GLY A 133 -8.85 -4.96 -9.30
C GLY A 133 -7.95 -6.13 -8.90
N LEU A 134 -7.45 -6.88 -9.89
CA LEU A 134 -6.49 -7.96 -9.64
C LEU A 134 -5.15 -7.46 -9.07
N ASP A 135 -4.65 -6.30 -9.52
CA ASP A 135 -3.43 -5.72 -8.94
C ASP A 135 -3.64 -5.46 -7.44
N ALA A 136 -4.79 -4.90 -7.03
CA ALA A 136 -5.12 -4.69 -5.62
C ALA A 136 -5.30 -6.02 -4.85
N TYR A 137 -6.16 -6.91 -5.36
CA TYR A 137 -6.48 -8.17 -4.69
C TYR A 137 -5.25 -9.07 -4.50
N LEU A 138 -4.38 -9.18 -5.51
CA LEU A 138 -3.17 -9.99 -5.39
C LEU A 138 -2.15 -9.39 -4.41
N SER A 139 -2.08 -8.06 -4.30
CA SER A 139 -1.29 -7.44 -3.25
C SER A 139 -1.82 -7.79 -1.85
N TYR A 140 -3.14 -7.86 -1.68
CA TYR A 140 -3.75 -8.27 -0.41
C TYR A 140 -3.48 -9.75 -0.13
N CYS A 141 -3.56 -10.62 -1.14
CA CYS A 141 -3.18 -12.03 -1.00
C CYS A 141 -1.74 -12.21 -0.54
N ILE A 142 -0.79 -11.43 -1.07
CA ILE A 142 0.61 -11.49 -0.62
C ILE A 142 0.69 -11.09 0.85
N HIS A 143 0.15 -9.94 1.24
CA HIS A 143 0.21 -9.48 2.63
C HIS A 143 -0.51 -10.39 3.63
N ALA A 144 -1.60 -11.04 3.20
CA ALA A 144 -2.34 -12.02 3.98
C ALA A 144 -1.75 -13.45 3.92
N GLU A 145 -0.65 -13.64 3.18
CA GLU A 145 -0.04 -14.94 2.90
C GLU A 145 -1.02 -15.97 2.30
N GLN A 146 -2.08 -15.49 1.63
CA GLN A 146 -3.09 -16.32 0.96
C GLN A 146 -2.70 -16.54 -0.50
N TYR A 147 -1.58 -17.24 -0.71
CA TYR A 147 -0.98 -17.42 -2.03
C TYR A 147 -1.85 -18.22 -2.99
N GLU A 148 -2.48 -19.30 -2.51
CA GLU A 148 -3.40 -20.15 -3.28
C GLU A 148 -4.61 -19.34 -3.77
N ALA A 149 -5.18 -18.50 -2.89
CA ALA A 149 -6.30 -17.63 -3.25
C ALA A 149 -5.89 -16.62 -4.34
N GLY A 150 -4.65 -16.12 -4.27
CA GLY A 150 -4.11 -15.23 -5.31
C GLY A 150 -3.94 -15.94 -6.66
N VAL A 151 -3.37 -17.15 -6.65
CA VAL A 151 -3.24 -17.98 -7.86
C VAL A 151 -4.61 -18.27 -8.48
N MET A 152 -5.57 -18.73 -7.67
CA MET A 152 -6.92 -19.02 -8.13
C MET A 152 -7.62 -17.82 -8.77
N GLU A 153 -7.57 -16.65 -8.14
CA GLU A 153 -8.26 -15.46 -8.66
C GLU A 153 -7.58 -14.94 -9.94
N TYR A 154 -6.25 -15.01 -10.05
CA TYR A 154 -5.57 -14.66 -11.29
C TYR A 154 -5.97 -15.61 -12.44
N GLU A 155 -5.96 -16.92 -12.20
CA GLU A 155 -6.25 -17.94 -13.21
C GLU A 155 -7.71 -17.93 -13.67
N LYS A 156 -8.65 -17.50 -12.82
CA LYS A 156 -10.04 -17.25 -13.21
C LYS A 156 -10.17 -16.28 -14.41
N TYR A 157 -9.26 -15.32 -14.55
CA TYR A 157 -9.31 -14.32 -15.62
C TYR A 157 -8.33 -14.58 -16.76
N TYR A 158 -7.19 -15.18 -16.47
CA TYR A 158 -6.09 -15.35 -17.43
C TYR A 158 -5.75 -16.81 -17.76
N GLY A 159 -6.34 -17.77 -17.06
CA GLY A 159 -5.95 -19.17 -17.11
C GLY A 159 -4.55 -19.42 -16.54
N VAL A 160 -4.17 -20.70 -16.48
CA VAL A 160 -2.84 -21.13 -16.07
C VAL A 160 -1.79 -20.50 -17.00
N SER A 161 -0.91 -19.70 -16.43
CA SER A 161 0.02 -18.87 -17.21
C SER A 161 1.47 -19.30 -16.99
N LYS A 162 2.20 -19.57 -18.09
CA LYS A 162 3.66 -19.77 -18.01
C LYS A 162 4.35 -18.43 -17.74
N VAL A 163 4.96 -18.30 -16.56
CA VAL A 163 5.69 -17.09 -16.18
C VAL A 163 7.04 -17.02 -16.91
N SER A 164 7.37 -15.84 -17.43
CA SER A 164 8.67 -15.53 -18.02
C SER A 164 9.13 -14.13 -17.60
N PHE A 165 10.42 -13.97 -17.30
CA PHE A 165 11.03 -12.75 -16.74
C PHE A 165 11.73 -11.87 -17.78
N GLY A 166 11.43 -12.04 -19.07
CA GLY A 166 12.15 -11.38 -20.18
C GLY A 166 11.90 -9.88 -20.37
N GLY A 167 11.03 -9.25 -19.58
CA GLY A 167 10.66 -7.83 -19.71
C GLY A 167 9.98 -7.27 -18.46
N SER A 168 9.51 -6.02 -18.52
CA SER A 168 8.69 -5.47 -17.43
C SER A 168 7.37 -6.23 -17.33
N MET A 169 6.95 -6.53 -16.10
CA MET A 169 5.74 -7.27 -15.80
C MET A 169 4.68 -6.33 -15.23
N ALA A 170 3.42 -6.56 -15.58
CA ALA A 170 2.31 -5.95 -14.87
C ALA A 170 2.30 -6.41 -13.40
N PRO A 171 1.81 -5.59 -12.45
CA PRO A 171 1.84 -5.93 -11.03
C PRO A 171 1.18 -7.27 -10.72
N ARG A 172 -0.04 -7.52 -11.22
CA ARG A 172 -0.73 -8.83 -11.12
C ARG A 172 0.07 -10.02 -11.63
N LYS A 173 0.82 -9.86 -12.73
CA LYS A 173 1.60 -10.97 -13.30
C LYS A 173 2.81 -11.29 -12.42
N TRP A 174 3.45 -10.26 -11.85
CA TRP A 174 4.52 -10.46 -10.88
C TRP A 174 3.99 -11.07 -9.58
N ALA A 175 2.86 -10.57 -9.05
CA ALA A 175 2.25 -11.12 -7.85
C ALA A 175 1.79 -12.58 -8.03
N TYR A 176 1.24 -12.93 -9.20
CA TYR A 176 0.95 -14.32 -9.54
C TYR A 176 2.21 -15.20 -9.50
N ALA A 177 3.31 -14.75 -10.10
CA ALA A 177 4.59 -15.46 -10.05
C ALA A 177 5.11 -15.60 -8.61
N PHE A 178 4.94 -14.56 -7.79
CA PHE A 178 5.30 -14.57 -6.38
C PHE A 178 4.51 -15.62 -5.61
N CYS A 179 3.17 -15.60 -5.71
CA CYS A 179 2.30 -16.58 -5.06
C CYS A 179 2.62 -18.02 -5.50
N LEU A 180 2.82 -18.24 -6.81
CA LEU A 180 3.22 -19.55 -7.34
C LEU A 180 4.52 -20.06 -6.71
N ASN A 181 5.52 -19.18 -6.52
CA ASN A 181 6.80 -19.55 -5.96
C ASN A 181 6.73 -19.89 -4.46
N HIS A 182 5.80 -19.26 -3.73
CA HIS A 182 5.55 -19.57 -2.31
C HIS A 182 4.83 -20.91 -2.12
N ILE A 183 3.87 -21.24 -2.99
CA ILE A 183 3.19 -22.55 -2.97
C ILE A 183 4.17 -23.66 -3.33
N LYS A 184 4.94 -23.45 -4.40
CA LYS A 184 5.94 -24.41 -4.87
C LYS A 184 7.13 -23.66 -5.46
N PRO A 185 8.26 -23.60 -4.74
CA PRO A 185 9.48 -22.95 -5.23
C PRO A 185 9.88 -23.48 -6.60
N GLN A 186 9.88 -22.60 -7.60
CA GLN A 186 10.14 -22.94 -8.99
C GLN A 186 10.85 -21.84 -9.78
N PHE A 187 11.00 -20.65 -9.19
CA PHE A 187 11.74 -19.54 -9.76
C PHE A 187 13.01 -19.27 -8.96
N ASP A 188 14.02 -18.77 -9.67
CA ASP A 188 15.22 -18.24 -9.03
C ASP A 188 14.85 -16.99 -8.21
N PRO A 189 15.16 -16.93 -6.89
CA PRO A 189 14.77 -15.82 -6.03
C PRO A 189 15.27 -14.46 -6.52
N GLU A 190 16.50 -14.40 -7.01
CA GLU A 190 17.11 -13.15 -7.50
C GLU A 190 16.39 -12.67 -8.77
N LYS A 191 16.08 -13.57 -9.72
CA LYS A 191 15.30 -13.21 -10.91
C LYS A 191 13.90 -12.71 -10.57
N LEU A 192 13.23 -13.33 -9.60
CA LEU A 192 11.90 -12.89 -9.16
C LEU A 192 11.95 -11.50 -8.51
N PHE A 193 12.96 -11.26 -7.66
CA PHE A 193 13.20 -9.96 -7.03
C PHE A 193 13.51 -8.88 -8.07
N GLN A 194 14.42 -9.13 -9.01
CA GLN A 194 14.74 -8.17 -10.08
C GLN A 194 13.55 -7.88 -11.00
N ALA A 195 12.68 -8.88 -11.25
CA ALA A 195 11.44 -8.64 -11.97
C ALA A 195 10.47 -7.73 -11.18
N GLY A 196 10.43 -7.87 -9.86
CA GLY A 196 9.66 -6.99 -8.97
C GLY A 196 10.17 -5.55 -9.01
N ARG A 197 11.50 -5.37 -8.94
CA ARG A 197 12.13 -4.04 -9.11
C ARG A 197 11.83 -3.40 -10.46
N LYS A 198 11.92 -4.15 -11.56
CA LYS A 198 11.55 -3.64 -12.89
C LYS A 198 10.07 -3.24 -12.96
N MET A 199 9.19 -4.02 -12.34
CA MET A 199 7.78 -3.67 -12.22
C MET A 199 7.61 -2.34 -11.46
N LEU A 200 8.26 -2.18 -10.30
CA LEU A 200 8.24 -0.93 -9.53
C LEU A 200 8.73 0.27 -10.35
N GLN A 201 9.85 0.13 -11.07
CA GLN A 201 10.42 1.18 -11.91
C GLN A 201 9.45 1.70 -12.98
N THR A 202 8.58 0.83 -13.50
CA THR A 202 7.59 1.23 -14.50
C THR A 202 6.34 1.90 -13.93
N HIS A 203 6.09 1.83 -12.62
CA HIS A 203 4.84 2.30 -12.02
C HIS A 203 5.01 3.40 -10.97
N LEU A 204 6.10 3.42 -10.20
CA LEU A 204 6.26 4.30 -9.04
C LEU A 204 6.13 5.79 -9.40
N ASP A 205 6.92 6.28 -10.36
CA ASP A 205 6.94 7.71 -10.70
C ASP A 205 5.58 8.20 -11.23
N ASN A 206 5.18 7.79 -12.43
CA ASN A 206 4.04 8.42 -13.11
C ASN A 206 2.68 7.78 -12.81
N ASN A 207 2.65 6.49 -12.46
CA ASN A 207 1.38 5.76 -12.37
C ASN A 207 0.86 5.67 -10.95
N TRP A 208 1.74 5.80 -9.94
CA TRP A 208 1.35 5.76 -8.54
C TRP A 208 1.66 7.06 -7.81
N LEU A 209 2.93 7.37 -7.53
CA LEU A 209 3.28 8.52 -6.68
C LEU A 209 2.95 9.86 -7.34
N GLY A 210 3.23 10.00 -8.63
CA GLY A 210 2.95 11.20 -9.42
C GLY A 210 1.46 11.50 -9.62
N VAL A 211 0.57 10.56 -9.25
CA VAL A 211 -0.89 10.75 -9.23
C VAL A 211 -1.48 10.56 -7.82
N GLY A 212 -0.64 10.53 -6.78
CA GLY A 212 -1.06 10.50 -5.38
C GLY A 212 -1.50 9.14 -4.82
N GLN A 213 -1.26 8.03 -5.53
CA GLN A 213 -1.55 6.67 -5.05
C GLN A 213 -0.45 6.15 -4.10
N ASN A 214 -0.20 6.90 -3.02
CA ASN A 214 0.90 6.65 -2.09
C ASN A 214 0.76 5.31 -1.35
N ILE A 215 -0.47 4.94 -0.94
CA ILE A 215 -0.74 3.64 -0.33
C ILE A 215 -0.38 2.49 -1.28
N ARG A 216 -0.86 2.56 -2.53
CA ARG A 216 -0.55 1.54 -3.54
C ARG A 216 0.96 1.41 -3.75
N ALA A 217 1.68 2.53 -3.88
CA ALA A 217 3.13 2.51 -4.01
C ALA A 217 3.81 1.83 -2.79
N ALA A 218 3.41 2.17 -1.57
CA ALA A 218 3.97 1.59 -0.36
C ALA A 218 3.71 0.08 -0.24
N MET A 219 2.51 -0.38 -0.59
CA MET A 219 2.16 -1.80 -0.60
C MET A 219 3.03 -2.59 -1.58
N TRP A 220 3.21 -2.09 -2.81
CA TRP A 220 4.05 -2.78 -3.79
C TRP A 220 5.54 -2.75 -3.41
N LEU A 221 6.02 -1.67 -2.79
CA LEU A 221 7.37 -1.64 -2.20
C LEU A 221 7.50 -2.68 -1.09
N LYS A 222 6.52 -2.77 -0.18
CA LYS A 222 6.47 -3.77 0.89
C LYS A 222 6.45 -5.20 0.32
N ASN A 223 5.68 -5.48 -0.73
CA ASN A 223 5.66 -6.79 -1.39
C ASN A 223 7.04 -7.20 -1.91
N VAL A 224 7.75 -6.28 -2.59
CA VAL A 224 9.02 -6.60 -3.26
C VAL A 224 10.19 -6.63 -2.28
N TYR A 225 10.24 -5.71 -1.33
CA TYR A 225 11.43 -5.51 -0.48
C TYR A 225 11.31 -6.06 0.94
N TRP A 226 10.11 -6.20 1.47
CA TRP A 226 9.90 -6.46 2.90
C TRP A 226 9.26 -7.81 3.18
N HIS A 227 8.33 -8.27 2.34
CA HIS A 227 7.49 -9.44 2.64
C HIS A 227 8.30 -10.72 2.94
N ASP A 228 9.25 -11.04 2.06
CA ASP A 228 10.16 -12.21 2.21
C ASP A 228 11.38 -11.90 3.09
N ASN A 229 11.69 -10.62 3.31
CA ASN A 229 12.88 -10.16 4.01
C ASN A 229 12.53 -9.02 4.97
N ARG A 230 11.82 -9.37 6.05
CA ARG A 230 11.25 -8.46 7.08
C ARG A 230 12.30 -7.79 7.97
N THR A 231 13.45 -7.47 7.40
CA THR A 231 14.61 -6.87 8.08
C THR A 231 14.63 -5.36 7.95
N LEU A 232 14.04 -4.82 6.87
CA LEU A 232 13.94 -3.38 6.67
C LEU A 232 12.89 -2.76 7.59
N ALA A 233 13.20 -1.59 8.13
CA ALA A 233 12.19 -0.76 8.75
C ALA A 233 11.17 -0.25 7.69
N PRO A 234 9.95 0.14 8.10
CA PRO A 234 8.93 0.63 7.17
C PRO A 234 9.37 1.88 6.40
N LEU A 235 10.06 2.81 7.08
CA LEU A 235 10.64 4.00 6.45
C LEU A 235 11.65 3.60 5.36
N GLU A 236 12.61 2.74 5.69
CA GLU A 236 13.62 2.26 4.73
C GLU A 236 12.96 1.58 3.52
N THR A 237 11.94 0.76 3.76
CA THR A 237 11.15 0.09 2.71
C THR A 237 10.48 1.09 1.79
N ILE A 238 9.83 2.12 2.33
CA ILE A 238 9.18 3.18 1.54
C ILE A 238 10.24 3.97 0.75
N LEU A 239 11.39 4.25 1.34
CA LEU A 239 12.47 4.98 0.68
C LEU A 239 13.17 4.19 -0.43
N LYS A 240 12.95 2.87 -0.55
CA LYS A 240 13.30 2.09 -1.75
C LYS A 240 12.60 2.62 -3.01
N ALA A 241 11.58 3.47 -2.90
CA ALA A 241 11.04 4.21 -4.03
C ALA A 241 12.13 4.94 -4.83
N TYR A 242 13.08 5.59 -4.16
CA TYR A 242 14.15 6.36 -4.82
C TYR A 242 15.15 5.48 -5.57
N GLU A 243 15.38 4.24 -5.11
CA GLU A 243 16.20 3.25 -5.84
C GLU A 243 15.50 2.68 -7.09
N ASN A 244 14.21 2.97 -7.25
CA ASN A 244 13.38 2.51 -8.35
C ASN A 244 12.81 3.67 -9.18
N MET A 245 13.21 4.91 -8.92
CA MET A 245 12.87 6.09 -9.74
C MET A 245 14.17 6.78 -10.17
N PRO A 246 14.91 6.23 -11.16
CA PRO A 246 16.25 6.72 -11.51
C PRO A 246 16.30 8.19 -11.94
N ASP A 247 15.17 8.72 -12.46
CA ASP A 247 15.04 10.13 -12.87
C ASP A 247 14.75 11.08 -11.69
N ILE A 248 14.51 10.54 -10.49
CA ILE A 248 14.13 11.32 -9.31
C ILE A 248 15.15 11.02 -8.21
N PRO A 249 16.21 11.83 -8.10
CA PRO A 249 17.21 11.62 -7.06
C PRO A 249 16.59 11.79 -5.67
N LYS A 250 17.05 11.00 -4.70
CA LYS A 250 16.72 11.16 -3.29
C LYS A 250 17.25 12.53 -2.81
N PRO A 251 16.40 13.46 -2.34
CA PRO A 251 16.87 14.74 -1.82
C PRO A 251 17.69 14.59 -0.52
N ASP A 252 18.64 15.50 -0.32
CA ASP A 252 19.57 15.48 0.84
C ASP A 252 18.86 15.63 2.19
N PHE A 253 17.66 16.22 2.22
CA PHE A 253 16.86 16.36 3.44
C PHE A 253 16.17 15.05 3.89
N ILE A 254 16.26 13.97 3.08
CA ILE A 254 15.69 12.68 3.43
C ILE A 254 16.77 11.81 4.06
N GLU A 255 16.75 11.72 5.38
CA GLU A 255 17.58 10.83 6.16
C GLU A 255 17.10 9.36 6.05
N ASN A 256 17.98 8.39 6.32
CA ASN A 256 17.61 6.97 6.45
C ASN A 256 17.16 6.67 7.88
#